data_AF-A0A2T6LHZ4-F1
#
_entry.id   AF-A0A2T6LHZ4-F1
#
_cell.length_a   1.000
_cell.length_b   1.000
_cell.length_c   1.000
_cell.angle_alpha   90.00
_cell.angle_beta   90.00
_cell.angle_gamma   90.00
#
_symmetry.space_group_name_H-M   'P 1'
#
loop_
_entity.id
_entity.type
_entity.pdbx_description
1 polymer ?
#
loop_
_entity_poly.entity_id
_entity_poly.type
_entity_poly.pdbx_seq_one_letter_code
_entity_poly.pdbx_strand_id
1 'polypeptide(L)'
;MSSVSTPLGDLQIGDRVVVKRNLDHPAHMKQVPADPRDGGTKWVRDENIDESVAVSTIVERRHHPSVTGRWLARPARTLVRLRSGLWYDLATGLQEGSGATRIERRS
;
A
#
# COMPACT_ATOMS: atom_id res chain seq x y z
N MET A 1 -6.74 -18.60 13.62
CA MET A 1 -7.41 -18.84 12.33
C MET A 1 -6.67 -18.06 11.28
N SER A 2 -5.88 -18.73 10.44
CA SER A 2 -5.10 -18.08 9.38
C SER A 2 -6.04 -17.64 8.27
N SER A 3 -6.26 -16.33 8.12
CA SER A 3 -6.96 -15.76 6.99
C SER A 3 -6.16 -16.08 5.72
N VAL A 4 -6.65 -16.99 4.90
CA VAL A 4 -6.13 -17.20 3.54
C VAL A 4 -6.42 -15.91 2.79
N SER A 5 -5.45 -14.99 2.76
CA SER A 5 -5.54 -13.78 1.96
C SER A 5 -5.48 -14.21 0.50
N THR A 6 -6.63 -14.34 -0.15
CA THR A 6 -6.66 -14.57 -1.59
C THR A 6 -5.83 -13.46 -2.26
N PRO A 7 -4.91 -13.78 -3.19
CA PRO A 7 -3.97 -12.82 -3.74
C PRO A 7 -4.68 -11.58 -4.30
N LEU A 8 -4.20 -10.37 -4.04
CA LEU A 8 -4.81 -9.15 -4.60
C LEU A 8 -4.82 -9.15 -6.14
N GLY A 9 -3.98 -9.97 -6.78
CA GLY A 9 -3.88 -10.12 -8.24
C GLY A 9 -5.19 -10.43 -8.98
N ASP A 10 -6.15 -11.10 -8.33
CA ASP A 10 -7.43 -11.44 -8.98
C ASP A 10 -8.47 -10.33 -8.91
N LEU A 11 -8.18 -9.21 -8.22
CA LEU A 11 -9.12 -8.10 -8.10
C LEU A 11 -9.44 -7.49 -9.48
N GLN A 12 -10.72 -7.27 -9.72
CA GLN A 12 -11.28 -6.74 -10.96
C GLN A 12 -11.95 -5.37 -10.76
N ILE A 13 -12.27 -4.73 -11.88
CA ILE A 13 -13.12 -3.54 -11.88
C ILE A 13 -14.49 -3.93 -11.29
N GLY A 14 -15.00 -3.09 -10.38
CA GLY A 14 -16.25 -3.34 -9.65
C GLY A 14 -16.06 -3.94 -8.25
N ASP A 15 -14.91 -4.57 -7.97
CA ASP A 15 -14.64 -5.12 -6.65
C ASP A 15 -14.50 -4.03 -5.59
N ARG A 16 -14.91 -4.37 -4.36
CA ARG A 16 -14.77 -3.51 -3.18
C ARG A 16 -13.55 -3.92 -2.38
N VAL A 17 -12.74 -2.94 -2.02
CA VAL A 17 -11.54 -3.10 -1.20
C VAL A 17 -11.64 -2.21 0.03
N VAL A 18 -10.97 -2.64 1.10
CA VAL A 18 -10.72 -1.81 2.28
C VAL A 18 -9.43 -1.05 2.05
N VAL A 19 -9.48 0.27 2.23
CA VAL A 19 -8.30 1.14 2.23
C VAL A 19 -7.88 1.37 3.67
N LYS A 20 -6.60 1.13 3.94
CA LYS A 20 -5.97 1.28 5.25
C LYS A 20 -4.75 2.19 5.17
N ARG A 21 -4.41 2.83 6.27
CA ARG A 21 -3.11 3.52 6.42
C ARG A 21 -2.00 2.48 6.50
N ASN A 22 -0.86 2.77 5.86
CA ASN A 22 0.35 1.99 6.07
C ASN A 22 1.03 2.51 7.34
N LEU A 23 0.88 1.79 8.45
CA LEU A 23 1.44 2.22 9.75
C LEU A 23 2.98 2.22 9.79
N ASP A 24 3.63 1.64 8.79
CA ASP A 24 5.08 1.66 8.61
C ASP A 24 5.55 2.78 7.65
N HIS A 25 4.63 3.65 7.21
CA HIS A 25 4.96 4.82 6.41
C HIS A 25 5.29 6.02 7.33
N PRO A 26 6.34 6.82 7.04
CA PRO A 26 6.77 7.93 7.90
C PRO A 26 5.68 8.96 8.24
N ALA A 27 4.70 9.15 7.34
CA ALA A 27 3.55 10.04 7.60
C ALA A 27 2.57 9.53 8.69
N HIS A 28 2.72 8.28 9.13
CA HIS A 28 1.87 7.61 10.13
C HIS A 28 2.67 7.07 11.32
N MET A 29 3.97 7.36 11.35
CA MET A 29 4.88 7.02 12.44
C MET A 29 5.20 8.27 13.25
N LYS A 30 5.64 8.07 14.48
CA LYS A 30 6.18 9.14 15.33
C LYS A 30 7.67 8.99 15.51
N GLN A 31 8.38 10.12 15.56
CA GLN A 31 9.77 10.15 15.98
C GLN A 31 9.84 10.12 17.50
N VAL A 32 10.66 9.23 18.04
CA VAL A 32 10.99 9.18 19.46
C VAL A 32 12.51 9.22 19.63
N PRO A 33 13.02 9.71 20.77
CA PRO A 33 14.44 9.62 21.07
C PRO A 33 14.93 8.17 20.96
N ALA A 34 16.08 7.98 20.32
CA ALA A 34 16.79 6.69 20.34
C ALA A 34 17.44 6.49 21.72
N ASP A 35 18.00 5.29 21.97
CA ASP A 35 18.79 5.06 23.18
C ASP A 35 19.90 6.13 23.27
N PRO A 36 20.15 6.75 24.44
CA PRO A 36 21.21 7.73 24.62
C PRO A 36 22.58 7.29 24.12
N ARG A 37 22.84 5.97 24.04
CA ARG A 37 24.09 5.40 23.53
C ARG A 37 24.18 5.38 22.00
N ASP A 38 23.04 5.31 21.31
CA ASP A 38 22.97 5.25 19.85
C ASP A 38 22.90 6.65 19.22
N GLY A 39 22.42 7.64 19.98
CA GLY A 39 22.23 9.01 19.50
C GLY A 39 21.11 9.14 18.47
N GLY A 40 20.42 10.28 18.46
CA GLY A 40 19.42 10.61 17.43
C GLY A 40 17.98 10.17 17.73
N THR A 41 17.19 10.02 16.66
CA THR A 41 15.74 9.74 16.71
C THR A 41 15.40 8.50 15.89
N LYS A 42 14.50 7.67 16.40
CA LYS A 42 13.95 6.51 15.68
C LYS A 42 12.48 6.72 15.35
N TRP A 43 12.05 6.13 14.24
CA TRP A 43 10.65 6.08 13.85
C TRP A 43 9.99 4.84 14.45
N VAL A 44 8.89 5.05 15.17
CA VAL A 44 8.07 3.96 15.72
C VAL A 44 6.63 4.16 15.30
N ARG A 45 5.86 3.07 15.24
CA ARG A 45 4.42 3.14 14.98
C ARG A 45 3.76 4.05 16.01
N ASP A 46 2.85 4.90 15.55
CA ASP A 46 2.04 5.71 16.43
C ASP A 46 0.72 4.98 16.72
N GLU A 47 0.52 4.59 17.99
CA GLU A 47 -0.67 3.87 18.46
C GLU A 47 -1.95 4.70 18.34
N ASN A 48 -1.84 6.01 18.18
CA ASN A 48 -3.00 6.90 18.00
C ASN A 48 -3.50 6.97 16.55
N ILE A 49 -2.77 6.38 15.60
CA ILE A 49 -3.18 6.39 14.20
C ILE A 49 -4.12 5.22 13.95
N ASP A 50 -5.39 5.55 13.68
CA ASP A 50 -6.36 4.57 13.20
C ASP A 50 -5.92 4.02 11.84
N GLU A 51 -5.84 2.69 11.74
CA GLU A 51 -5.45 1.99 10.52
C GLU A 51 -6.55 2.08 9.45
N SER A 52 -7.82 2.16 9.85
CA SER A 52 -8.95 2.15 8.92
C SER A 52 -9.14 3.52 8.26
N VAL A 53 -9.28 3.52 6.92
CA VAL A 53 -9.56 4.76 6.17
C VAL A 53 -10.95 4.72 5.58
N ALA A 54 -11.22 3.75 4.71
CA ALA A 54 -12.48 3.69 3.96
C ALA A 54 -12.69 2.33 3.29
N VAL A 55 -13.91 2.10 2.80
CA VAL A 55 -14.17 1.09 1.77
C VAL A 55 -14.34 1.81 0.43
N SER A 56 -13.69 1.31 -0.62
CA SER A 56 -13.78 1.90 -1.96
C SER A 56 -13.94 0.82 -3.03
N THR A 57 -14.40 1.24 -4.21
CA THR A 57 -14.58 0.38 -5.39
C THR A 57 -13.46 0.62 -6.39
N ILE A 58 -12.99 -0.45 -7.03
CA ILE A 58 -12.06 -0.39 -8.15
C ILE A 58 -12.82 0.09 -9.40
N VAL A 59 -12.34 1.15 -10.02
CA VAL A 59 -12.94 1.75 -11.22
C VAL A 59 -12.09 1.54 -12.47
N GLU A 60 -10.82 1.15 -12.30
CA GLU A 60 -9.89 0.95 -13.41
C GLU A 60 -8.82 -0.07 -13.06
N ARG A 61 -8.34 -0.81 -14.06
CA ARG A 61 -7.25 -1.78 -13.92
C ARG A 61 -6.30 -1.62 -15.11
N ARG A 62 -4.99 -1.52 -14.84
CA ARG A 62 -3.94 -1.35 -15.85
C ARG A 62 -2.82 -2.36 -15.64
N HIS A 63 -2.42 -3.00 -16.73
CA HIS A 63 -1.24 -3.85 -16.75
C HIS A 63 -0.06 -3.06 -17.32
N HIS A 64 0.98 -2.88 -16.52
CA HIS A 64 2.26 -2.32 -16.95
C HIS A 64 3.23 -3.46 -17.26
N PRO A 65 3.62 -3.66 -18.52
CA PRO A 65 4.59 -4.68 -18.86
C PRO A 65 5.95 -4.36 -18.25
N SER A 66 6.76 -5.41 -18.08
CA SER A 66 8.17 -5.25 -17.74
C SER A 66 8.88 -4.46 -18.83
N VAL A 67 9.71 -3.50 -18.43
CA VAL A 67 10.59 -2.78 -19.35
C VAL A 67 11.99 -3.29 -19.11
N THR A 68 12.57 -3.93 -20.12
CA THR A 68 13.96 -4.39 -20.11
C THR A 68 14.73 -3.66 -21.20
N GLY A 69 15.76 -2.90 -20.82
CA GLY A 69 16.64 -2.21 -21.74
C GLY A 69 18.04 -2.00 -21.15
N ARG A 70 18.97 -1.54 -21.99
CA ARG A 70 20.40 -1.39 -21.65
C ARG A 70 20.69 -0.51 -20.42
N TRP A 71 19.75 0.37 -20.07
CA TRP A 71 19.92 1.37 -19.00
C TRP A 71 18.82 1.35 -17.93
N LEU A 72 17.74 0.59 -18.13
CA LEU A 72 16.58 0.55 -17.24
C LEU A 72 15.96 -0.85 -17.24
N ALA A 73 15.77 -1.40 -16.04
CA ALA A 73 14.96 -2.58 -15.80
C ALA A 73 13.82 -2.22 -14.85
N ARG A 74 12.57 -2.43 -15.28
CA ARG A 74 11.37 -2.29 -14.45
C ARG A 74 10.57 -3.58 -14.51
N PRO A 75 10.24 -4.21 -13.37
CA PRO A 75 9.40 -5.40 -13.37
C PRO A 75 7.98 -5.08 -13.87
N ALA A 76 7.27 -6.10 -14.34
CA ALA A 76 5.86 -5.97 -14.66
C ALA A 76 5.05 -5.68 -13.39
N ARG A 77 4.03 -4.82 -13.48
CA ARG A 77 3.15 -4.46 -12.36
C ARG A 77 1.72 -4.34 -12.84
N THR A 78 0.76 -4.72 -12.01
CA THR A 78 -0.67 -4.49 -12.29
C THR A 78 -1.20 -3.50 -11.27
N LEU A 79 -1.72 -2.38 -11.77
CA LEU A 79 -2.26 -1.31 -10.94
C LEU A 79 -3.79 -1.27 -11.04
N VAL A 80 -4.43 -0.87 -9.95
CA VAL A 80 -5.87 -0.57 -9.92
C VAL A 80 -6.11 0.85 -9.44
N ARG A 81 -7.09 1.53 -10.04
CA ARG A 81 -7.55 2.84 -9.59
C ARG A 81 -8.81 2.68 -8.78
N LEU A 82 -8.86 3.31 -7.62
CA LEU A 82 -10.06 3.38 -6.81
C LEU A 82 -10.92 4.58 -7.23
N ARG A 83 -12.19 4.59 -6.81
CA ARG A 83 -13.09 5.74 -7.01
C ARG A 83 -12.53 7.06 -6.46
N SER A 84 -11.67 7.00 -5.43
CA SER A 84 -10.94 8.17 -4.91
C SER A 84 -9.94 8.78 -5.90
N GLY A 85 -9.67 8.11 -7.02
CA GLY A 85 -8.71 8.55 -8.04
C GLY A 85 -7.27 8.05 -7.82
N LEU A 86 -6.98 7.47 -6.65
CA LEU A 86 -5.66 6.94 -6.30
C LEU A 86 -5.41 5.57 -6.92
N TRP A 87 -4.16 5.31 -7.29
CA TRP A 87 -3.67 4.06 -7.85
C TRP A 87 -2.99 3.19 -6.80
N TYR A 88 -3.15 1.87 -6.91
CA TYR A 88 -2.56 0.88 -6.02
C TYR A 88 -1.99 -0.29 -6.80
N ASP A 89 -0.87 -0.83 -6.35
CA ASP A 89 -0.26 -2.02 -6.93
C ASP A 89 -0.90 -3.29 -6.36
N LEU A 90 -1.35 -4.20 -7.22
CA LEU A 90 -1.90 -5.49 -6.79
C LEU A 90 -0.85 -6.46 -6.27
N ALA A 91 0.45 -6.25 -6.54
CA ALA A 91 1.49 -7.10 -5.98
C ALA A 91 1.73 -6.84 -4.49
N THR A 92 1.69 -5.56 -4.08
CA THR A 92 2.01 -5.14 -2.70
C THR A 92 0.80 -4.63 -1.94
N GLY A 93 -0.28 -4.28 -2.63
CA GLY A 93 -1.43 -3.55 -2.11
C GLY A 93 -1.15 -2.07 -1.84
N LEU A 94 0.07 -1.57 -2.02
CA LEU A 94 0.45 -0.21 -1.64
C LEU A 94 -0.01 0.82 -2.67
N GLN A 95 -0.30 2.03 -2.19
CA GLN A 95 -0.58 3.19 -3.01
C GLN A 95 0.63 3.50 -3.90
N GLU A 96 0.40 3.66 -5.20
CA GLU A 96 1.45 3.99 -6.15
C GLU A 96 2.00 5.40 -5.87
N GLY A 97 3.32 5.52 -5.83
CA GLY A 97 4.05 6.78 -5.63
C GLY A 97 4.26 7.19 -4.17
N SER A 98 3.33 6.89 -3.25
CA SER A 98 3.49 7.25 -1.83
C SER A 98 3.69 6.06 -0.90
N GLY A 99 2.99 4.94 -1.13
CA GLY A 99 2.92 3.84 -0.17
C GLY A 99 2.30 4.20 1.18
N ALA A 100 1.68 5.38 1.33
CA ALA A 100 1.10 5.87 2.58
C ALA A 100 -0.19 5.13 2.96
N THR A 101 -0.89 4.59 1.97
CA THR A 101 -2.07 3.74 2.18
C THR A 101 -1.90 2.41 1.45
N ARG A 102 -2.68 1.42 1.88
CA ARG A 102 -2.73 0.08 1.30
C ARG A 102 -4.17 -0.39 1.11
N ILE A 103 -4.39 -1.22 0.10
CA ILE A 103 -5.65 -1.92 -0.11
C ILE A 103 -5.59 -3.35 0.41
N GLU A 104 -6.70 -3.80 0.96
CA GLU A 104 -6.94 -5.18 1.37
C GLU A 104 -8.28 -5.65 0.80
N ARG A 105 -8.43 -6.97 0.58
CA ARG A 105 -9.73 -7.51 0.21
C ARG A 105 -10.73 -7.26 1.34
N ARG A 106 -11.96 -6.92 0.96
CA ARG A 106 -13.08 -6.94 1.90
C ARG A 106 -13.49 -8.39 2.09
N SER A 107 -13.24 -8.94 3.28
CA SER A 107 -13.75 -10.24 3.74
C SER A 107 -15.27 -10.26 3.78
#